data_AF-A0A8J5QX87-F1
#
_entry.id   AF-A0A8J5QX87-F1
#
_cell.length_a   1.000
_cell.length_b   1.000
_cell.length_c   1.000
_cell.angle_alpha   90.00
_cell.angle_beta   90.00
_cell.angle_gamma   90.00
#
_symmetry.space_group_name_H-M   'P 1'
#
loop_
_entity.id
_entity.type
_entity.pdbx_description
1 polymer ?
#
loop_
_entity_poly.entity_id
_entity_poly.type
_entity_poly.pdbx_seq_one_letter_code
_entity_poly.pdbx_strand_id
1 'polypeptide(L)'
;MLPLRRLPQLQLPHGPTPRHLFVTAACVSASSPLPWPGLHAWRRAPPSDLRSWGPHGPCDSPDADEAGSAEASATSSLAEMGALVLATADPLAKARLTHAAFSRWVSGLPVGLAGAPDHPARPDKPIVVTQKEITTHKQMGVPLNAYMLHNLAHVELNAIDLAWDTVVRFSPLRDTLGDGFFADFARVADDESRHFRWYSQRLSELGFIYGDMPVHNLLWRECAKSSSDVSARLAVIPLVQEARGLDAGPRLVQKLLGFGDHRSADIVTKVAEEELAHVSVGLHWFLKVCQMMGHVPDSTFRDLIKEYGVVLKGPFNYPARDEAGIPREW
;
A
#
# COMPACT_ATOMS: atom_id res chain seq x y z
N MET A 1 16.72 -22.20 -4.47
CA MET A 1 15.28 -21.88 -4.44
C MET A 1 14.78 -22.05 -3.02
N LEU A 2 14.61 -20.95 -2.26
CA LEU A 2 13.82 -21.02 -1.03
C LEU A 2 12.35 -21.25 -1.41
N PRO A 3 11.62 -22.17 -0.75
CA PRO A 3 10.19 -22.31 -0.98
C PRO A 3 9.48 -21.01 -0.62
N LEU A 4 8.48 -20.62 -1.42
CA LEU A 4 7.62 -19.45 -1.18
C LEU A 4 6.81 -19.51 0.14
N ARG A 5 7.00 -20.55 0.96
CA ARG A 5 6.47 -20.67 2.32
C ARG A 5 7.58 -20.58 3.36
N ARG A 6 7.39 -19.63 4.28
CA ARG A 6 8.15 -19.37 5.51
C ARG A 6 9.61 -19.00 5.28
N LEU A 7 9.90 -17.70 5.41
CA LEU A 7 11.23 -17.25 5.82
C LEU A 7 11.63 -18.02 7.09
N PRO A 8 12.90 -18.49 7.22
CA PRO A 8 13.32 -19.26 8.38
C PRO A 8 13.04 -18.46 9.66
N GLN A 9 12.25 -19.06 10.57
CA GLN A 9 12.04 -18.54 11.91
C GLN A 9 13.37 -18.55 12.66
N LEU A 10 13.73 -17.46 13.34
CA LEU A 10 14.67 -17.52 14.46
C LEU A 10 14.13 -18.56 15.47
N GLN A 11 14.92 -19.61 15.72
CA GLN A 11 14.54 -20.80 16.47
C GLN A 11 14.14 -20.51 17.92
N LEU A 12 12.97 -21.00 18.35
CA LEU A 12 12.67 -21.54 19.69
C LEU A 12 11.53 -22.61 19.58
N PRO A 13 11.35 -23.55 20.54
CA PRO A 13 11.13 -24.97 20.23
C PRO A 13 9.66 -25.45 20.08
N HIS A 14 9.53 -26.44 19.19
CA HIS A 14 8.57 -27.55 19.04
C HIS A 14 7.04 -27.37 19.24
N GLY A 15 6.32 -27.59 18.13
CA GLY A 15 4.90 -27.98 18.05
C GLY A 15 4.60 -28.71 16.73
N PRO A 16 3.59 -29.61 16.64
CA PRO A 16 3.58 -30.72 15.69
C PRO A 16 3.18 -30.33 14.26
N THR A 17 3.77 -31.04 13.29
CA THR A 17 3.58 -30.97 11.84
C THR A 17 2.17 -31.39 11.38
N PRO A 18 1.56 -30.75 10.36
CA PRO A 18 0.43 -31.31 9.65
C PRO A 18 0.86 -32.10 8.39
N ARG A 19 0.17 -33.23 8.18
CA ARG A 19 0.35 -34.21 7.11
C ARG A 19 -0.06 -33.66 5.74
N HIS A 20 0.72 -33.98 4.72
CA HIS A 20 0.41 -33.80 3.31
C HIS A 20 -0.68 -34.78 2.84
N LEU A 21 -1.65 -34.28 2.10
CA LEU A 21 -2.43 -35.07 1.13
C LEU A 21 -2.26 -34.38 -0.23
N PHE A 22 -1.48 -35.00 -1.11
CA PHE A 22 -1.38 -34.61 -2.51
C PHE A 22 -2.63 -35.08 -3.24
N VAL A 23 -3.40 -34.15 -3.80
CA VAL A 23 -4.34 -34.43 -4.87
C VAL A 23 -3.78 -33.76 -6.12
N THR A 24 -3.41 -34.56 -7.11
CA THR A 24 -3.09 -34.10 -8.45
C THR A 24 -4.37 -33.59 -9.10
N ALA A 25 -4.55 -32.27 -9.12
CA ALA A 25 -5.63 -31.62 -9.87
C ALA A 25 -5.17 -31.37 -11.32
N ALA A 26 -5.97 -31.86 -12.28
CA ALA A 26 -5.81 -31.58 -13.69
C ALA A 26 -5.87 -30.06 -13.95
N CYS A 27 -4.98 -29.57 -14.81
CA CYS A 27 -4.91 -28.18 -15.24
C CYS A 27 -6.18 -27.82 -16.03
N VAL A 28 -7.16 -27.22 -15.35
CA VAL A 28 -8.22 -26.48 -16.03
C VAL A 28 -7.60 -25.14 -16.45
N SER A 29 -7.52 -24.88 -17.75
CA SER A 29 -7.06 -23.58 -18.26
C SER A 29 -8.13 -22.52 -17.96
N ALA A 30 -8.14 -22.01 -16.73
CA ALA A 30 -8.76 -20.73 -16.46
C ALA A 30 -7.92 -19.67 -17.19
N SER A 31 -8.52 -18.97 -18.16
CA SER A 31 -7.90 -17.80 -18.77
C SER A 31 -7.49 -16.86 -17.64
N SER A 32 -6.17 -16.67 -17.44
CA SER A 32 -5.69 -15.72 -16.44
C SER A 32 -6.24 -14.34 -16.80
N PRO A 33 -6.85 -13.60 -15.85
CA PRO A 33 -7.36 -12.28 -16.16
C PRO A 33 -6.22 -11.43 -16.73
N LEU A 34 -6.51 -10.75 -17.84
CA LEU A 34 -5.53 -9.89 -18.49
C LEU A 34 -5.23 -8.70 -17.57
N PRO A 35 -3.95 -8.34 -17.36
CA PRO A 35 -3.61 -7.18 -16.56
C PRO A 35 -4.25 -5.92 -17.15
N TRP A 36 -4.64 -4.99 -16.27
CA TRP A 36 -5.12 -3.68 -16.68
C TRP A 36 -4.21 -3.07 -17.75
N PRO A 37 -4.73 -2.62 -18.92
CA PRO A 37 -3.89 -2.16 -20.03
C PRO A 37 -2.92 -1.02 -19.65
N GLY A 38 -3.29 -0.20 -18.67
CA GLY A 38 -2.47 0.90 -18.18
C GLY A 38 -1.27 0.47 -17.34
N LEU A 39 -1.18 -0.78 -16.88
CA LEU A 39 -0.13 -1.23 -15.94
C LEU A 39 1.28 -1.06 -16.53
N HIS A 40 1.43 -1.29 -17.83
CA HIS A 40 2.73 -1.11 -18.51
C HIS A 40 3.08 0.37 -18.73
N ALA A 41 2.08 1.23 -18.92
CA ALA A 41 2.30 2.68 -18.98
C ALA A 41 2.68 3.21 -17.59
N TRP A 42 1.94 2.80 -16.55
CA TRP A 42 2.25 3.11 -15.15
C TRP A 42 3.69 2.69 -14.84
N ARG A 43 4.10 1.43 -15.03
CA ARG A 43 5.48 0.96 -14.75
C ARG A 43 6.59 1.79 -15.40
N ARG A 44 6.37 2.33 -16.61
CA ARG A 44 7.39 3.06 -17.38
C ARG A 44 7.38 4.56 -17.18
N ALA A 45 6.35 5.11 -16.55
CA ALA A 45 6.32 6.54 -16.27
C ALA A 45 7.48 6.91 -15.33
N PRO A 46 8.13 8.07 -15.50
CA PRO A 46 9.17 8.50 -14.57
C PRO A 46 8.61 8.70 -13.15
N PRO A 47 9.48 8.77 -12.12
CA PRO A 47 9.09 9.31 -10.83
C PRO A 47 8.40 10.66 -11.01
N SER A 48 7.29 10.88 -10.31
CA SER A 48 6.50 12.11 -10.45
C SER A 48 6.95 13.14 -9.43
N ASP A 49 7.34 14.33 -9.89
CA ASP A 49 7.70 15.47 -9.02
C ASP A 49 6.48 16.33 -8.62
N LEU A 50 5.27 15.94 -9.06
CA LEU A 50 3.99 16.61 -8.80
C LEU A 50 3.52 16.43 -7.35
N ARG A 51 4.34 16.86 -6.39
CA ARG A 51 4.20 16.58 -4.94
C ARG A 51 3.41 17.64 -4.18
N SER A 52 2.91 18.65 -4.88
CA SER A 52 2.04 19.69 -4.35
C SER A 52 0.76 19.79 -5.18
N TRP A 53 -0.26 20.45 -4.64
CA TRP A 53 -1.51 20.73 -5.33
C TRP A 53 -1.72 22.23 -5.49
N GLY A 54 -1.61 22.72 -6.72
CA GLY A 54 -1.79 24.11 -7.09
C GLY A 54 -3.26 24.47 -7.40
N PRO A 55 -3.51 25.68 -7.96
CA PRO A 55 -4.85 26.13 -8.30
C PRO A 55 -5.57 25.30 -9.37
N HIS A 56 -4.82 24.57 -10.20
CA HIS A 56 -5.34 23.81 -11.35
C HIS A 56 -5.04 22.31 -11.29
N GLY A 57 -4.64 21.78 -10.12
CA GLY A 57 -4.31 20.37 -9.94
C GLY A 57 -2.90 20.13 -9.42
N PRO A 58 -2.39 18.90 -9.53
CA PRO A 58 -1.03 18.56 -9.14
C PRO A 58 0.02 19.46 -9.80
N CYS A 59 1.01 19.89 -9.03
CA CYS A 59 2.13 20.70 -9.49
C CYS A 59 3.42 20.31 -8.75
N ASP A 60 4.56 20.73 -9.30
CA ASP A 60 5.84 20.53 -8.65
C ASP A 60 5.89 21.21 -7.28
N SER A 61 6.62 20.58 -6.36
CA SER A 61 6.83 21.12 -5.01
C SER A 61 7.94 22.19 -5.05
N PRO A 62 7.74 23.37 -4.46
CA PRO A 62 8.80 24.37 -4.33
C PRO A 62 9.95 23.90 -3.42
N ASP A 63 9.69 22.97 -2.50
CA ASP A 63 10.68 22.41 -1.56
C ASP A 63 11.45 21.19 -2.13
N ALA A 64 11.69 21.14 -3.45
CA ALA A 64 12.20 19.95 -4.13
C ALA A 64 13.59 19.48 -3.66
N ASP A 65 14.40 20.33 -3.01
CA ASP A 65 15.86 20.11 -2.97
C ASP A 65 16.53 19.86 -1.62
N GLU A 66 15.84 19.86 -0.47
CA GLU A 66 16.55 19.67 0.82
C GLU A 66 15.85 18.69 1.76
N ALA A 67 16.10 17.39 1.56
CA ALA A 67 16.30 16.41 2.66
C ALA A 67 16.26 14.96 2.13
N GLY A 68 17.23 14.59 1.29
CA GLY A 68 17.78 13.24 1.32
C GLY A 68 18.97 13.27 2.26
N SER A 69 18.78 12.88 3.51
CA SER A 69 19.82 12.91 4.56
C SER A 69 21.13 12.26 4.10
N ALA A 70 22.24 12.59 4.77
CA ALA A 70 23.51 11.86 4.61
C ALA A 70 23.31 10.32 4.71
N GLU A 71 22.34 9.87 5.51
CA GLU A 71 21.94 8.47 5.66
C GLU A 71 21.32 7.89 4.38
N ALA A 72 20.46 8.64 3.68
CA ALA A 72 19.92 8.21 2.40
C ALA A 72 21.04 7.99 1.38
N SER A 73 22.05 8.87 1.34
CA SER A 73 23.21 8.73 0.45
C SER A 73 24.12 7.54 0.79
N ALA A 74 24.13 7.09 2.06
CA ALA A 74 24.96 5.98 2.54
C ALA A 74 24.36 4.60 2.27
N THR A 75 23.05 4.50 2.03
CA THR A 75 22.39 3.23 1.68
C THR A 75 22.77 2.75 0.28
N SER A 76 22.98 1.45 0.12
CA SER A 76 23.50 0.81 -1.09
C SER A 76 22.46 0.03 -1.88
N SER A 77 21.25 -0.13 -1.34
CA SER A 77 20.18 -0.91 -1.95
C SER A 77 18.76 -0.41 -1.63
N LEU A 78 17.79 -0.83 -2.45
CA LEU A 78 16.38 -0.49 -2.29
C LEU A 78 15.81 -1.02 -0.97
N ALA A 79 16.21 -2.22 -0.54
CA ALA A 79 15.79 -2.78 0.74
C ALA A 79 16.33 -1.99 1.94
N GLU A 80 17.58 -1.52 1.88
CA GLU A 80 18.13 -0.64 2.93
C GLU A 80 17.42 0.71 2.98
N MET A 81 17.10 1.29 1.82
CA MET A 81 16.28 2.51 1.77
C MET A 81 14.89 2.29 2.33
N GLY A 82 14.23 1.18 1.99
CA GLY A 82 12.93 0.83 2.54
C GLY A 82 12.98 0.67 4.06
N ALA A 83 14.04 0.07 4.60
CA ALA A 83 14.23 -0.05 6.05
C ALA A 83 14.41 1.32 6.72
N LEU A 84 15.15 2.24 6.08
CA LEU A 84 15.30 3.62 6.54
C LEU A 84 13.96 4.38 6.52
N VAL A 85 13.15 4.22 5.46
CA VAL A 85 11.81 4.80 5.38
C VAL A 85 10.93 4.28 6.52
N LEU A 86 10.92 2.97 6.75
CA LEU A 86 10.15 2.35 7.84
C LEU A 86 10.63 2.84 9.21
N ALA A 87 11.92 3.12 9.39
CA ALA A 87 12.49 3.66 10.64
C ALA A 87 12.27 5.17 10.84
N THR A 88 11.75 5.89 9.83
CA THR A 88 11.52 7.33 9.92
C THR A 88 10.16 7.62 10.55
N ALA A 89 10.12 8.32 11.70
CA ALA A 89 8.88 8.62 12.40
C ALA A 89 8.11 9.80 11.77
N ASP A 90 8.79 10.86 11.36
CA ASP A 90 8.14 12.06 10.80
C ASP A 90 7.45 11.73 9.46
N PRO A 91 6.13 11.97 9.31
CA PRO A 91 5.39 11.57 8.12
C PRO A 91 5.84 12.26 6.82
N LEU A 92 6.21 13.55 6.90
CA LEU A 92 6.66 14.30 5.72
C LEU A 92 8.08 13.89 5.33
N ALA A 93 8.98 13.68 6.28
CA ALA A 93 10.30 13.11 6.04
C ALA A 93 10.21 11.69 5.47
N LYS A 94 9.30 10.85 5.99
CA LYS A 94 9.00 9.52 5.45
C LYS A 94 8.58 9.61 3.98
N ALA A 95 7.65 10.49 3.65
CA ALA A 95 7.21 10.70 2.27
C ALA A 95 8.35 11.18 1.35
N ARG A 96 9.21 12.11 1.81
CA ARG A 96 10.39 12.56 1.05
C ARG A 96 11.40 11.43 0.82
N LEU A 97 11.71 10.65 1.86
CA LEU A 97 12.64 9.52 1.75
C LEU A 97 12.12 8.43 0.83
N THR A 98 10.82 8.15 0.85
CA THR A 98 10.17 7.23 -0.09
C THR A 98 10.42 7.66 -1.54
N HIS A 99 10.20 8.93 -1.84
CA HIS A 99 10.41 9.45 -3.19
C HIS A 99 11.89 9.40 -3.61
N ALA A 100 12.80 9.76 -2.70
CA ALA A 100 14.24 9.64 -2.94
C ALA A 100 14.65 8.18 -3.20
N ALA A 101 14.06 7.23 -2.47
CA ALA A 101 14.34 5.80 -2.64
C ALA A 101 13.91 5.27 -4.00
N PHE A 102 12.69 5.61 -4.43
CA PHE A 102 12.22 5.21 -5.75
C PHE A 102 13.01 5.88 -6.89
N SER A 103 13.38 7.16 -6.74
CA SER A 103 14.21 7.86 -7.72
C SER A 103 15.61 7.25 -7.87
N ARG A 104 16.21 6.80 -6.76
CA ARG A 104 17.49 6.06 -6.80
C ARG A 104 17.34 4.67 -7.42
N TRP A 105 16.24 3.96 -7.16
CA TRP A 105 15.92 2.73 -7.86
C TRP A 105 15.88 2.92 -9.38
N VAL A 106 15.15 3.93 -9.86
CA VAL A 106 15.08 4.27 -11.28
C VAL A 106 16.46 4.62 -11.85
N SER A 107 17.35 5.16 -11.02
CA SER A 107 18.75 5.47 -11.36
C SER A 107 19.72 4.28 -11.24
N GLY A 108 19.21 3.05 -11.01
CA GLY A 108 20.01 1.82 -11.05
C GLY A 108 20.42 1.23 -9.69
N LEU A 109 19.80 1.66 -8.59
CA LEU A 109 20.02 1.04 -7.28
C LEU A 109 19.57 -0.44 -7.31
N PRO A 110 20.36 -1.41 -6.79
CA PRO A 110 19.93 -2.81 -6.74
C PRO A 110 18.89 -3.03 -5.64
N VAL A 111 18.13 -4.14 -5.71
CA VAL A 111 17.15 -4.50 -4.67
C VAL A 111 17.83 -4.71 -3.30
N GLY A 112 18.93 -5.47 -3.29
CA GLY A 112 19.70 -5.80 -2.08
C GLY A 112 18.90 -6.55 -1.01
N LEU A 113 19.36 -6.46 0.25
CA LEU A 113 18.78 -7.15 1.40
C LEU A 113 18.82 -6.21 2.62
N ALA A 114 17.76 -6.22 3.42
CA ALA A 114 17.73 -5.57 4.72
C ALA A 114 16.75 -6.27 5.66
N GLY A 115 16.90 -6.03 6.96
CA GLY A 115 15.93 -6.49 7.96
C GLY A 115 14.74 -5.55 8.03
N ALA A 116 13.52 -6.07 7.84
CA ALA A 116 12.31 -5.29 8.09
C ALA A 116 12.11 -5.12 9.61
N PRO A 117 11.83 -3.91 10.11
CA PRO A 117 11.47 -3.73 11.50
C PRO A 117 10.14 -4.44 11.83
N ASP A 118 9.87 -4.67 13.12
CA ASP A 118 8.62 -5.28 13.58
C ASP A 118 7.40 -4.36 13.34
N HIS A 119 7.64 -3.05 13.40
CA HIS A 119 6.66 -2.01 13.09
C HIS A 119 7.37 -0.77 12.52
N PRO A 120 6.70 0.04 11.68
CA PRO A 120 7.24 1.29 11.21
C PRO A 120 7.27 2.27 12.37
N ALA A 121 8.29 3.12 12.39
CA ALA A 121 8.35 4.25 13.30
C ALA A 121 7.14 5.17 13.06
N ARG A 122 6.62 5.69 14.18
CA ARG A 122 5.48 6.60 14.24
C ARG A 122 5.84 7.77 15.15
N PRO A 123 5.33 8.98 14.88
CA PRO A 123 5.44 10.11 15.79
C PRO A 123 4.44 9.96 16.96
N ASP A 124 4.55 10.81 17.98
CA ASP A 124 3.68 10.76 19.17
C ASP A 124 2.18 10.96 18.88
N LYS A 125 1.86 11.60 17.73
CA LYS A 125 0.49 11.83 17.25
C LYS A 125 0.35 11.34 15.82
N PRO A 126 -0.82 10.84 15.37
CA PRO A 126 -2.10 10.80 16.06
C PRO A 126 -2.18 9.76 17.18
N ILE A 127 -3.09 10.00 18.13
CA ILE A 127 -3.44 9.00 19.15
C ILE A 127 -4.10 7.81 18.46
N VAL A 128 -3.55 6.61 18.67
CA VAL A 128 -4.10 5.37 18.14
C VAL A 128 -5.16 4.83 19.10
N VAL A 129 -6.37 4.62 18.60
CA VAL A 129 -7.52 4.06 19.33
C VAL A 129 -8.04 2.80 18.63
N THR A 130 -8.89 2.03 19.31
CA THR A 130 -9.57 0.90 18.67
C THR A 130 -10.64 1.39 17.69
N GLN A 131 -11.05 0.53 16.74
CA GLN A 131 -12.12 0.88 15.78
C GLN A 131 -13.44 1.27 16.45
N LYS A 132 -13.72 0.78 17.67
CA LYS A 132 -14.93 1.10 18.43
C LYS A 132 -14.86 2.48 19.10
N GLU A 133 -13.65 2.99 19.33
CA GLU A 133 -13.38 4.25 20.01
C GLU A 133 -13.22 5.42 19.02
N ILE A 134 -13.19 5.15 17.71
CA ILE A 134 -13.17 6.20 16.70
C ILE A 134 -14.47 7.02 16.79
N THR A 135 -14.30 8.30 17.09
CA THR A 135 -15.39 9.28 17.18
C THR A 135 -15.65 9.96 15.85
N THR A 136 -16.90 10.33 15.61
CA THR A 136 -17.29 11.08 14.40
C THR A 136 -16.81 12.54 14.45
N HIS A 137 -16.64 13.16 13.27
CA HIS A 137 -16.33 14.60 13.16
C HIS A 137 -17.23 15.51 14.03
N LYS A 138 -18.55 15.22 14.10
CA LYS A 138 -19.51 15.97 14.93
C LYS A 138 -19.21 15.86 16.42
N GLN A 139 -18.86 14.66 16.90
CA GLN A 139 -18.51 14.45 18.31
C GLN A 139 -17.20 15.16 18.68
N MET A 140 -16.27 15.26 17.73
CA MET A 140 -15.00 15.97 17.91
C MET A 140 -15.10 17.48 17.71
N GLY A 141 -16.22 17.98 17.17
CA GLY A 141 -16.36 19.40 16.83
C GLY A 141 -15.46 19.87 15.68
N VAL A 142 -15.07 18.98 14.76
CA VAL A 142 -14.21 19.30 13.61
C VAL A 142 -14.99 19.30 12.29
N PRO A 143 -14.60 20.12 11.29
CA PRO A 143 -15.21 20.11 9.97
C PRO A 143 -15.13 18.74 9.29
N LEU A 144 -16.17 18.40 8.52
CA LEU A 144 -16.25 17.10 7.84
C LEU A 144 -15.10 16.87 6.87
N ASN A 145 -14.76 17.86 6.06
CA ASN A 145 -13.67 17.80 5.09
C ASN A 145 -12.31 17.60 5.77
N ALA A 146 -12.01 18.34 6.84
CA ALA A 146 -10.78 18.14 7.62
C ALA A 146 -10.71 16.71 8.21
N TYR A 147 -11.81 16.22 8.78
CA TYR A 147 -11.89 14.85 9.29
C TYR A 147 -11.67 13.78 8.22
N MET A 148 -12.25 13.97 7.03
CA MET A 148 -12.08 13.04 5.93
C MET A 148 -10.63 13.03 5.42
N LEU A 149 -10.04 14.21 5.20
CA LEU A 149 -8.67 14.33 4.69
C LEU A 149 -7.63 13.84 5.69
N HIS A 150 -7.82 14.06 7.00
CA HIS A 150 -6.93 13.50 8.02
C HIS A 150 -6.96 11.97 7.99
N ASN A 151 -8.15 11.36 7.91
CA ASN A 151 -8.26 9.91 7.81
C ASN A 151 -7.65 9.36 6.52
N LEU A 152 -7.83 10.05 5.39
CA LEU A 152 -7.21 9.66 4.12
C LEU A 152 -5.69 9.78 4.19
N ALA A 153 -5.15 10.88 4.70
CA ALA A 153 -3.72 11.01 4.98
C ALA A 153 -3.20 9.88 5.89
N HIS A 154 -3.99 9.43 6.87
CA HIS A 154 -3.61 8.27 7.68
C HIS A 154 -3.57 6.96 6.88
N VAL A 155 -4.52 6.75 5.96
CA VAL A 155 -4.50 5.62 5.04
C VAL A 155 -3.25 5.66 4.16
N GLU A 156 -2.98 6.79 3.50
CA GLU A 156 -1.81 6.94 2.61
C GLU A 156 -0.49 6.73 3.35
N LEU A 157 -0.35 7.28 4.57
CA LEU A 157 0.87 7.06 5.37
C LEU A 157 1.06 5.57 5.69
N ASN A 158 -0.02 4.85 6.00
CA ASN A 158 0.08 3.41 6.18
C ASN A 158 0.44 2.73 4.86
N ALA A 159 -0.17 3.09 3.74
CA ALA A 159 0.10 2.49 2.43
C ALA A 159 1.58 2.60 2.02
N ILE A 160 2.24 3.73 2.30
CA ILE A 160 3.70 3.87 2.21
C ILE A 160 4.42 2.77 2.99
N ASP A 161 4.06 2.55 4.25
CA ASP A 161 4.69 1.52 5.09
C ASP A 161 4.36 0.11 4.65
N LEU A 162 3.13 -0.15 4.18
CA LEU A 162 2.71 -1.47 3.69
C LEU A 162 3.53 -1.87 2.46
N ALA A 163 3.73 -0.92 1.54
CA ALA A 163 4.51 -1.11 0.35
C ALA A 163 5.99 -1.31 0.66
N TRP A 164 6.59 -0.48 1.53
CA TRP A 164 7.98 -0.66 1.95
C TRP A 164 8.22 -1.92 2.77
N ASP A 165 7.30 -2.28 3.67
CA ASP A 165 7.38 -3.56 4.39
C ASP A 165 7.41 -4.72 3.38
N THR A 166 6.57 -4.67 2.35
CA THR A 166 6.56 -5.69 1.28
C THR A 166 7.90 -5.76 0.56
N VAL A 167 8.51 -4.62 0.21
CA VAL A 167 9.83 -4.56 -0.43
C VAL A 167 10.91 -5.16 0.47
N VAL A 168 11.02 -4.70 1.72
CA VAL A 168 12.10 -5.08 2.62
C VAL A 168 11.94 -6.52 3.08
N ARG A 169 10.75 -6.89 3.55
CA ARG A 169 10.48 -8.17 4.19
C ARG A 169 10.63 -9.34 3.24
N PHE A 170 10.25 -9.17 1.97
CA PHE A 170 10.38 -10.20 0.95
C PHE A 170 11.65 -10.06 0.10
N SER A 171 12.56 -9.14 0.42
CA SER A 171 13.86 -9.02 -0.26
C SER A 171 14.68 -10.32 -0.30
N PRO A 172 14.64 -11.22 0.72
CA PRO A 172 15.30 -12.52 0.64
C PRO A 172 14.72 -13.46 -0.45
N LEU A 173 13.54 -13.17 -0.97
CA LEU A 173 12.88 -13.92 -2.05
C LEU A 173 13.15 -13.33 -3.44
N ARG A 174 14.09 -12.38 -3.55
CA ARG A 174 14.41 -11.68 -4.81
C ARG A 174 14.64 -12.63 -5.99
N ASP A 175 15.43 -13.68 -5.79
CA ASP A 175 15.75 -14.62 -6.89
C ASP A 175 14.54 -15.41 -7.38
N THR A 176 13.49 -15.51 -6.57
CA THR A 176 12.21 -16.17 -6.93
C THR A 176 11.21 -15.19 -7.53
N LEU A 177 11.04 -14.01 -6.90
CA LEU A 177 10.04 -13.02 -7.31
C LEU A 177 10.51 -12.16 -8.49
N GLY A 178 11.82 -11.93 -8.59
CA GLY A 178 12.46 -11.04 -9.56
C GLY A 178 12.35 -9.58 -9.17
N ASP A 179 13.23 -8.76 -9.76
CA ASP A 179 13.36 -7.33 -9.45
C ASP A 179 12.06 -6.54 -9.70
N GLY A 180 11.24 -6.97 -10.67
CA GLY A 180 9.96 -6.33 -10.97
C GLY A 180 8.98 -6.29 -9.78
N PHE A 181 9.05 -7.26 -8.86
CA PHE A 181 8.18 -7.28 -7.67
C PHE A 181 8.51 -6.08 -6.77
N PHE A 182 9.79 -5.90 -6.50
CA PHE A 182 10.29 -4.82 -5.65
C PHE A 182 10.13 -3.46 -6.32
N ALA A 183 10.35 -3.39 -7.63
CA ALA A 183 10.12 -2.19 -8.41
C ALA A 183 8.65 -1.72 -8.35
N ASP A 184 7.71 -2.64 -8.52
CA ASP A 184 6.28 -2.32 -8.48
C ASP A 184 5.87 -1.83 -7.08
N PHE A 185 6.26 -2.51 -6.00
CA PHE A 185 5.89 -2.08 -4.64
C PHE A 185 6.62 -0.80 -4.20
N ALA A 186 7.88 -0.59 -4.60
CA ALA A 186 8.55 0.69 -4.36
C ALA A 186 7.87 1.85 -5.11
N ARG A 187 7.31 1.59 -6.29
CA ARG A 187 6.53 2.56 -7.04
C ARG A 187 5.17 2.84 -6.40
N VAL A 188 4.46 1.81 -5.92
CA VAL A 188 3.25 2.00 -5.11
C VAL A 188 3.58 2.95 -3.95
N ALA A 189 4.62 2.66 -3.17
CA ALA A 189 5.04 3.55 -2.07
C ALA A 189 5.30 5.00 -2.53
N ASP A 190 5.92 5.19 -3.70
CA ASP A 190 6.15 6.51 -4.28
C ASP A 190 4.84 7.25 -4.60
N ASP A 191 3.84 6.57 -5.15
CA ASP A 191 2.50 7.15 -5.36
C ASP A 191 1.83 7.52 -4.03
N GLU A 192 1.82 6.63 -3.03
CA GLU A 192 1.20 6.91 -1.73
C GLU A 192 1.89 8.05 -0.99
N SER A 193 3.21 8.20 -1.15
CA SER A 193 3.92 9.34 -0.58
C SER A 193 3.51 10.67 -1.22
N ARG A 194 3.10 10.67 -2.49
CA ARG A 194 2.54 11.84 -3.16
C ARG A 194 1.11 12.11 -2.68
N HIS A 195 0.27 11.07 -2.61
CA HIS A 195 -1.10 11.16 -2.10
C HIS A 195 -1.14 11.73 -0.68
N PHE A 196 -0.28 11.20 0.20
CA PHE A 196 -0.10 11.68 1.57
C PHE A 196 0.23 13.17 1.61
N ARG A 197 1.15 13.62 0.75
CA ARG A 197 1.55 15.04 0.68
C ARG A 197 0.40 15.93 0.22
N TRP A 198 -0.37 15.53 -0.78
CA TRP A 198 -1.54 16.30 -1.23
C TRP A 198 -2.58 16.45 -0.13
N TYR A 199 -2.90 15.37 0.59
CA TYR A 199 -3.82 15.45 1.73
C TYR A 199 -3.27 16.27 2.89
N SER A 200 -1.99 16.12 3.23
CA SER A 200 -1.34 16.88 4.30
C SER A 200 -1.29 18.38 4.01
N GLN A 201 -0.98 18.74 2.76
CA GLN A 201 -1.05 20.13 2.29
C GLN A 201 -2.48 20.66 2.44
N ARG A 202 -3.48 19.95 1.90
CA ARG A 202 -4.87 20.39 1.94
C ARG A 202 -5.41 20.52 3.36
N LEU A 203 -5.02 19.60 4.24
CA LEU A 203 -5.38 19.63 5.66
C LEU A 203 -4.81 20.88 6.35
N SER A 204 -3.55 21.22 6.05
CA SER A 204 -2.88 22.43 6.56
C SER A 204 -3.59 23.71 6.11
N GLU A 205 -4.03 23.78 4.86
CA GLU A 205 -4.83 24.89 4.33
C GLU A 205 -6.20 25.05 5.01
N LEU A 206 -6.73 23.97 5.58
CA LEU A 206 -7.97 23.98 6.37
C LEU A 206 -7.72 24.32 7.85
N GLY A 207 -6.47 24.57 8.24
CA GLY A 207 -6.08 24.90 9.62
C GLY A 207 -5.86 23.69 10.53
N PHE A 208 -5.65 22.50 9.96
CA PHE A 208 -5.39 21.25 10.70
C PHE A 208 -4.09 20.61 10.24
N ILE A 209 -3.50 19.75 11.07
CA ILE A 209 -2.33 18.96 10.68
C ILE A 209 -2.57 17.47 10.88
N TYR A 210 -1.80 16.67 10.16
CA TYR A 210 -1.78 15.23 10.42
C TYR A 210 -1.35 14.99 11.87
N GLY A 211 -2.17 14.24 12.61
CA GLY A 211 -2.01 14.02 14.04
C GLY A 211 -3.07 14.67 14.94
N ASP A 212 -3.87 15.62 14.44
CA ASP A 212 -4.88 16.31 15.25
C ASP A 212 -6.09 15.46 15.67
N MET A 213 -6.32 14.35 14.95
CA MET A 213 -7.48 13.48 15.14
C MET A 213 -7.02 12.05 15.46
N PRO A 214 -7.77 11.30 16.29
CA PRO A 214 -7.42 9.93 16.61
C PRO A 214 -7.63 9.01 15.41
N VAL A 215 -6.83 7.95 15.33
CA VAL A 215 -6.82 7.00 14.21
C VAL A 215 -6.84 5.56 14.71
N HIS A 216 -7.14 4.62 13.84
CA HIS A 216 -7.04 3.19 14.15
C HIS A 216 -5.89 2.53 13.39
N ASN A 217 -5.25 1.51 13.96
CA ASN A 217 -4.12 0.83 13.32
C ASN A 217 -4.51 -0.46 12.56
N LEU A 218 -5.71 -0.49 11.95
CA LEU A 218 -6.24 -1.68 11.27
C LEU A 218 -5.31 -2.17 10.16
N LEU A 219 -4.89 -1.27 9.26
CA LEU A 219 -4.10 -1.61 8.07
C LEU A 219 -2.79 -2.30 8.44
N TRP A 220 -2.01 -1.69 9.35
CA TRP A 220 -0.78 -2.29 9.84
C TRP A 220 -1.00 -3.65 10.52
N ARG A 221 -2.07 -3.79 11.31
CA ARG A 221 -2.39 -5.06 11.97
C ARG A 221 -2.62 -6.18 10.96
N GLU A 222 -3.33 -5.92 9.87
CA GLU A 222 -3.55 -6.92 8.81
C GLU A 222 -2.27 -7.21 8.02
N CYS A 223 -1.40 -6.20 7.84
CA CYS A 223 -0.06 -6.37 7.24
C CYS A 223 0.87 -7.24 8.08
N ALA A 224 0.90 -7.00 9.38
CA ALA A 224 1.73 -7.74 10.33
C ALA A 224 1.34 -9.23 10.38
N LYS A 225 0.03 -9.54 10.31
CA LYS A 225 -0.44 -10.94 10.25
C LYS A 225 0.10 -11.68 9.02
N SER A 226 0.19 -11.02 7.87
CA SER A 226 0.66 -11.61 6.61
C SER A 226 2.18 -11.57 6.41
N SER A 227 2.93 -11.12 7.42
CA SER A 227 4.38 -10.84 7.32
C SER A 227 5.24 -12.05 6.90
N SER A 228 4.80 -13.29 7.17
CA SER A 228 5.55 -14.50 6.84
C SER A 228 5.15 -15.17 5.51
N ASP A 229 4.17 -14.63 4.79
CA ASP A 229 3.58 -15.27 3.60
C ASP A 229 3.26 -14.24 2.52
N VAL A 230 3.98 -14.32 1.40
CA VAL A 230 3.83 -13.39 0.28
C VAL A 230 2.46 -13.51 -0.42
N SER A 231 1.90 -14.72 -0.50
CA SER A 231 0.55 -14.93 -1.05
C SER A 231 -0.49 -14.29 -0.15
N ALA A 232 -0.34 -14.46 1.17
CA ALA A 232 -1.21 -13.79 2.14
C ALA A 232 -1.05 -12.27 2.08
N ARG A 233 0.18 -11.74 1.95
CA ARG A 233 0.42 -10.30 1.81
C ARG A 233 -0.36 -9.74 0.62
N LEU A 234 -0.25 -10.39 -0.53
CA LEU A 234 -0.88 -9.97 -1.78
C LEU A 234 -2.42 -10.09 -1.71
N ALA A 235 -2.95 -11.12 -1.06
CA ALA A 235 -4.39 -11.26 -0.86
C ALA A 235 -4.94 -10.20 0.11
N VAL A 236 -4.30 -10.02 1.26
CA VAL A 236 -4.84 -9.22 2.37
C VAL A 236 -4.70 -7.72 2.12
N ILE A 237 -3.58 -7.28 1.53
CA ILE A 237 -3.28 -5.85 1.37
C ILE A 237 -3.78 -5.32 0.03
N PRO A 238 -3.15 -5.57 -1.13
CA PRO A 238 -3.57 -4.92 -2.36
C PRO A 238 -4.92 -5.41 -2.89
N LEU A 239 -5.26 -6.69 -2.70
CA LEU A 239 -6.55 -7.22 -3.19
C LEU A 239 -7.74 -6.97 -2.26
N VAL A 240 -7.51 -6.57 -1.00
CA VAL A 240 -8.60 -6.25 -0.07
C VAL A 240 -8.51 -4.86 0.54
N GLN A 241 -7.39 -4.47 1.14
CA GLN A 241 -7.29 -3.13 1.72
C GLN A 241 -7.28 -2.06 0.63
N GLU A 242 -6.42 -2.17 -0.39
CA GLU A 242 -6.36 -1.16 -1.45
C GLU A 242 -7.60 -1.21 -2.36
N ALA A 243 -8.16 -2.40 -2.61
CA ALA A 243 -9.43 -2.53 -3.32
C ALA A 243 -10.61 -1.81 -2.64
N ARG A 244 -10.56 -1.57 -1.32
CA ARG A 244 -11.56 -0.73 -0.63
C ARG A 244 -11.42 0.75 -0.99
N GLY A 245 -10.23 1.20 -1.39
CA GLY A 245 -10.02 2.53 -1.97
C GLY A 245 -10.88 2.74 -3.22
N LEU A 246 -10.87 1.76 -4.13
CA LEU A 246 -11.72 1.77 -5.34
C LEU A 246 -13.22 1.85 -5.01
N ASP A 247 -13.65 1.18 -3.93
CA ASP A 247 -15.05 1.17 -3.49
C ASP A 247 -15.48 2.48 -2.79
N ALA A 248 -14.54 3.13 -2.10
CA ALA A 248 -14.80 4.31 -1.29
C ALA A 248 -14.68 5.62 -2.09
N GLY A 249 -13.72 5.69 -3.02
CA GLY A 249 -13.36 6.90 -3.76
C GLY A 249 -14.56 7.71 -4.27
N PRO A 250 -15.42 7.16 -5.15
CA PRO A 250 -16.56 7.90 -5.69
C PRO A 250 -17.49 8.46 -4.61
N ARG A 251 -17.73 7.72 -3.52
CA ARG A 251 -18.60 8.17 -2.42
C ARG A 251 -17.95 9.30 -1.61
N LEU A 252 -16.63 9.25 -1.41
CA LEU A 252 -15.89 10.30 -0.73
C LEU A 252 -15.88 11.60 -1.55
N VAL A 253 -15.67 11.50 -2.86
CA VAL A 253 -15.76 12.63 -3.81
C VAL A 253 -17.14 13.29 -3.72
N GLN A 254 -18.22 12.52 -3.87
CA GLN A 254 -19.58 13.05 -3.80
C GLN A 254 -19.89 13.72 -2.45
N LYS A 255 -19.33 13.19 -1.36
CA LYS A 255 -19.50 13.76 -0.02
C LYS A 255 -18.78 15.11 0.13
N LEU A 256 -17.60 15.27 -0.46
CA LEU A 256 -16.86 16.54 -0.46
C LEU A 256 -17.52 17.58 -1.38
N LEU A 257 -18.00 17.17 -2.56
CA LEU A 257 -18.79 18.02 -3.45
C LEU A 257 -20.07 18.50 -2.76
N GLY A 258 -20.80 17.61 -2.11
CA GLY A 258 -22.00 17.96 -1.34
C GLY A 258 -21.73 18.87 -0.14
N PHE A 259 -20.50 18.88 0.38
CA PHE A 259 -20.04 19.82 1.41
C PHE A 259 -19.57 21.17 0.82
N GLY A 260 -19.42 21.27 -0.50
CA GLY A 260 -18.95 22.47 -1.21
C GLY A 260 -17.43 22.60 -1.30
N ASP A 261 -16.66 21.57 -0.94
CA ASP A 261 -15.19 21.58 -0.98
C ASP A 261 -14.67 20.90 -2.26
N HIS A 262 -14.81 21.61 -3.38
CA HIS A 262 -14.40 21.14 -4.71
C HIS A 262 -12.92 20.78 -4.77
N ARG A 263 -12.04 21.58 -4.17
CA ARG A 263 -10.59 21.31 -4.20
C ARG A 263 -10.23 19.98 -3.54
N SER A 264 -10.82 19.70 -2.37
CA SER A 264 -10.61 18.40 -1.71
C SER A 264 -11.22 17.26 -2.52
N ALA A 265 -12.36 17.48 -3.19
CA ALA A 265 -12.96 16.49 -4.08
C ALA A 265 -12.06 16.17 -5.27
N ASP A 266 -11.40 17.17 -5.87
CA ASP A 266 -10.46 16.98 -6.99
C ASP A 266 -9.24 16.16 -6.56
N ILE A 267 -8.68 16.42 -5.37
CA ILE A 267 -7.59 15.63 -4.79
C ILE A 267 -8.01 14.17 -4.63
N VAL A 268 -9.15 13.91 -3.98
CA VAL A 268 -9.65 12.54 -3.75
C VAL A 268 -9.96 11.85 -5.07
N THR A 269 -10.45 12.58 -6.08
CA THR A 269 -10.70 12.04 -7.42
C THR A 269 -9.40 11.57 -8.04
N LYS A 270 -8.36 12.41 -8.01
CA LYS A 270 -7.07 12.09 -8.59
C LYS A 270 -6.39 10.90 -7.90
N VAL A 271 -6.45 10.83 -6.57
CA VAL A 271 -5.95 9.67 -5.82
C VAL A 271 -6.71 8.40 -6.23
N ALA A 272 -8.05 8.44 -6.25
CA ALA A 272 -8.87 7.28 -6.62
C ALA A 272 -8.61 6.77 -8.06
N GLU A 273 -8.22 7.65 -8.99
CA GLU A 273 -7.79 7.26 -10.34
C GLU A 273 -6.43 6.52 -10.32
N GLU A 274 -5.52 6.91 -9.43
CA GLU A 274 -4.17 6.32 -9.32
C GLU A 274 -4.18 4.96 -8.59
N GLU A 275 -5.13 4.75 -7.65
CA GLU A 275 -5.34 3.48 -6.91
C GLU A 275 -5.57 2.25 -7.81
N LEU A 276 -6.12 2.46 -9.00
CA LEU A 276 -6.40 1.38 -9.95
C LEU A 276 -5.13 0.57 -10.26
N ALA A 277 -4.01 1.27 -10.45
CA ALA A 277 -2.73 0.65 -10.76
C ALA A 277 -2.24 -0.24 -9.61
N HIS A 278 -2.43 0.18 -8.36
CA HIS A 278 -1.94 -0.52 -7.17
C HIS A 278 -2.67 -1.85 -6.98
N VAL A 279 -3.99 -1.85 -7.17
CA VAL A 279 -4.81 -3.07 -7.15
C VAL A 279 -4.41 -4.01 -8.29
N SER A 280 -4.20 -3.49 -9.49
CA SER A 280 -3.74 -4.30 -10.64
C SER A 280 -2.34 -4.89 -10.43
N VAL A 281 -1.42 -4.16 -9.78
CA VAL A 281 -0.11 -4.69 -9.35
C VAL A 281 -0.29 -5.85 -8.39
N GLY A 282 -1.14 -5.69 -7.38
CA GLY A 282 -1.44 -6.75 -6.41
C GLY A 282 -1.96 -8.01 -7.06
N LEU A 283 -2.93 -7.86 -7.97
CA LEU A 283 -3.49 -8.98 -8.72
C LEU A 283 -2.43 -9.66 -9.58
N HIS A 284 -1.65 -8.90 -10.33
CA HIS A 284 -0.58 -9.43 -11.18
C HIS A 284 0.37 -10.33 -10.40
N TRP A 285 0.86 -9.85 -9.24
CA TRP A 285 1.78 -10.62 -8.41
C TRP A 285 1.09 -11.78 -7.70
N PHE A 286 -0.17 -11.64 -7.28
CA PHE A 286 -0.92 -12.73 -6.66
C PHE A 286 -1.08 -13.91 -7.63
N LEU A 287 -1.46 -13.64 -8.89
CA LEU A 287 -1.59 -14.67 -9.93
C LEU A 287 -0.24 -15.32 -10.23
N LYS A 288 0.83 -14.51 -10.33
CA LYS A 288 2.19 -15.01 -10.60
C LYS A 288 2.72 -15.89 -9.47
N VAL A 289 2.51 -15.50 -8.22
CA VAL A 289 2.87 -16.30 -7.05
C VAL A 289 2.05 -17.60 -7.01
N CYS A 290 0.74 -17.54 -7.26
CA CYS A 290 -0.07 -18.76 -7.39
C CYS A 290 0.47 -19.69 -8.47
N GLN A 291 0.82 -19.15 -9.64
CA GLN A 291 1.43 -19.92 -10.73
C GLN A 291 2.76 -20.56 -10.31
N MET A 292 3.65 -19.80 -9.67
CA MET A 292 4.94 -20.30 -9.17
C MET A 292 4.78 -21.43 -8.15
N MET A 293 3.70 -21.40 -7.36
CA MET A 293 3.38 -22.39 -6.34
C MET A 293 2.52 -23.55 -6.85
N GLY A 294 2.05 -23.52 -8.11
CA GLY A 294 1.11 -24.50 -8.64
C GLY A 294 -0.26 -24.46 -7.96
N HIS A 295 -0.70 -23.28 -7.52
CA HIS A 295 -1.97 -23.06 -6.83
C HIS A 295 -3.01 -22.43 -7.76
N VAL A 296 -4.28 -22.81 -7.58
CA VAL A 296 -5.41 -22.19 -8.28
C VAL A 296 -5.75 -20.86 -7.61
N PRO A 297 -5.70 -19.71 -8.32
CA PRO A 297 -5.86 -18.39 -7.68
C PRO A 297 -7.16 -18.23 -6.89
N ASP A 298 -8.29 -18.63 -7.47
CA ASP A 298 -9.62 -18.45 -6.84
C ASP A 298 -9.75 -19.15 -5.49
N SER A 299 -9.34 -20.43 -5.40
CA SER A 299 -9.38 -21.15 -4.13
C SER A 299 -8.36 -20.61 -3.15
N THR A 300 -7.16 -20.26 -3.64
CA THR A 300 -6.10 -19.69 -2.80
C THR A 300 -6.52 -18.38 -2.17
N PHE A 301 -7.14 -17.49 -2.95
CA PHE A 301 -7.63 -16.21 -2.44
C PHE A 301 -8.67 -16.45 -1.34
N ARG A 302 -9.71 -17.24 -1.61
CA ARG A 302 -10.76 -17.55 -0.62
C ARG A 302 -10.20 -18.20 0.65
N ASP A 303 -9.27 -19.13 0.51
CA ASP A 303 -8.64 -19.81 1.64
C ASP A 303 -7.83 -18.84 2.50
N LEU A 304 -7.06 -17.94 1.88
CA LEU A 304 -6.30 -16.90 2.58
C LEU A 304 -7.21 -15.88 3.28
N ILE A 305 -8.28 -15.41 2.62
CA ILE A 305 -9.23 -14.49 3.24
C ILE A 305 -9.86 -15.12 4.50
N LYS A 306 -10.19 -16.42 4.43
CA LYS A 306 -10.72 -17.16 5.58
C LYS A 306 -9.67 -17.39 6.67
N GLU A 307 -8.47 -17.84 6.30
CA GLU A 307 -7.36 -18.14 7.23
C GLU A 307 -6.95 -16.92 8.04
N TYR A 308 -6.85 -15.75 7.39
CA TYR A 308 -6.43 -14.51 8.03
C TYR A 308 -7.59 -13.71 8.64
N GLY A 309 -8.82 -14.22 8.54
CA GLY A 309 -10.02 -13.62 9.13
C GLY A 309 -10.36 -12.25 8.55
N VAL A 310 -10.08 -12.06 7.25
CA VAL A 310 -10.31 -10.79 6.56
C VAL A 310 -11.77 -10.70 6.13
N VAL A 311 -12.43 -9.61 6.50
CA VAL A 311 -13.85 -9.40 6.18
C VAL A 311 -13.98 -8.60 4.88
N LEU A 312 -14.59 -9.23 3.88
CA LEU A 312 -15.03 -8.56 2.64
C LEU A 312 -16.44 -8.02 2.85
N LYS A 313 -16.60 -6.69 2.77
CA LYS A 313 -17.91 -6.05 2.95
C LYS A 313 -18.06 -4.91 1.95
N GLY A 314 -19.14 -4.97 1.17
CA GLY A 314 -19.52 -3.94 0.23
C GLY A 314 -20.16 -2.69 0.87
N PRO A 315 -20.73 -1.79 0.05
CA PRO A 315 -20.93 -1.95 -1.39
C PRO A 315 -19.61 -1.96 -2.18
N PHE A 316 -19.52 -2.79 -3.21
CA PHE A 316 -18.36 -2.87 -4.10
C PHE A 316 -18.57 -2.01 -5.35
N ASN A 317 -17.50 -1.33 -5.79
CA ASN A 317 -17.44 -0.64 -7.07
C ASN A 317 -17.02 -1.64 -8.16
N TYR A 318 -17.98 -2.45 -8.63
CA TYR A 318 -17.71 -3.47 -9.64
C TYR A 318 -17.04 -2.92 -10.91
N PRO A 319 -17.47 -1.78 -11.49
CA PRO A 319 -16.77 -1.22 -12.65
C PRO A 319 -15.27 -1.00 -12.42
N ALA A 320 -14.88 -0.39 -11.30
CA ALA A 320 -13.46 -0.15 -11.00
C ALA A 320 -12.70 -1.44 -10.67
N ARG A 321 -13.33 -2.38 -9.96
CA ARG A 321 -12.73 -3.70 -9.66
C ARG A 321 -12.54 -4.53 -10.93
N ASP A 322 -13.51 -4.52 -11.84
CA ASP A 322 -13.45 -5.18 -13.15
C ASP A 322 -12.33 -4.55 -14.00
N GLU A 323 -12.21 -3.22 -13.99
CA GLU A 323 -11.12 -2.51 -14.68
C GLU A 323 -9.74 -2.86 -14.11
N ALA A 324 -9.63 -3.03 -12.79
CA ALA A 324 -8.41 -3.48 -12.13
C ALA A 324 -8.06 -4.95 -12.46
N GLY A 325 -9.04 -5.70 -12.96
CA GLY A 325 -8.96 -7.11 -13.33
C GLY A 325 -9.39 -8.09 -12.23
N ILE A 326 -9.91 -7.61 -11.09
CA ILE A 326 -10.32 -8.49 -9.98
C ILE A 326 -11.47 -9.39 -10.46
N PRO A 327 -11.35 -10.72 -10.34
CA PRO A 327 -12.46 -11.62 -10.64
C PRO A 327 -13.68 -11.31 -9.77
N ARG A 328 -14.87 -11.29 -10.37
CA ARG A 328 -16.12 -10.87 -9.70
C ARG A 328 -16.47 -11.67 -8.45
N GLU A 329 -15.98 -12.89 -8.37
CA GLU A 329 -16.21 -13.84 -7.25
C GLU A 329 -15.27 -13.60 -6.05
N TRP A 330 -14.34 -12.63 -6.15
CA TRP A 330 -13.34 -12.28 -5.14
C TRP A 330 -13.77 -11.07 -4.30
#